data_AF-A0A848GFN3-F1
#
_entry.id   AF-A0A848GFN3-F1
#
_cell.length_a   1.000
_cell.length_b   1.000
_cell.length_c   1.000
_cell.angle_alpha   90.00
_cell.angle_beta   90.00
_cell.angle_gamma   90.00
#
_symmetry.space_group_name_H-M   'P 1'
#
loop_
_entity.id
_entity.type
_entity.pdbx_description
1 polymer ?
#
loop_
_entity_poly.entity_id
_entity_poly.type
_entity_poly.pdbx_seq_one_letter_code
_entity_poly.pdbx_strand_id
1 'polypeptide(L)'
;MNTRYILLLWLIVSLATACKKEVTLPDIPEEGQISFYFGSTAMTSGSLVLIDSHDTTYQPPKNIFYSIYPFYYKTGDRLPVYPTVNTNWMRFMHLSTGEHQLLLIDSDHHPLDSAKIKLDADKPVTVFYTDSIGYYDHLVASDRFIPDTGKIGIRIINLSPFTGPVYLTFNKATLPSIPVTRYLDNTGFQPVDVPGPQTLNIKVFPEGEKVNFLTRSSVDIIPGHAYTLVISGYSNNNPGNYTDPQTGRTVTIQPNFSLSATKTF
;
A
#
# COMPACT_ATOMS: atom_id res chain seq x y z
N MET A 1 -2.56 19.32 -74.31
CA MET A 1 -2.78 18.73 -72.97
C MET A 1 -2.69 19.86 -71.95
N ASN A 2 -3.75 20.13 -71.19
CA ASN A 2 -3.86 21.33 -70.34
C ASN A 2 -2.96 21.19 -69.10
N THR A 3 -1.95 22.05 -68.98
CA THR A 3 -0.97 22.11 -67.87
C THR A 3 -1.61 22.19 -66.48
N ARG A 4 -2.85 22.70 -66.40
CA ARG A 4 -3.64 22.77 -65.16
C ARG A 4 -3.99 21.40 -64.56
N TYR A 5 -4.23 20.38 -65.39
CA TYR A 5 -4.56 19.04 -64.89
C TYR A 5 -3.34 18.30 -64.34
N ILE A 6 -2.14 18.59 -64.88
CA ILE A 6 -0.89 17.98 -64.40
C ILE A 6 -0.58 18.47 -62.97
N LEU A 7 -0.73 19.76 -62.70
CA LEU A 7 -0.53 20.33 -61.36
C LEU A 7 -1.51 19.77 -60.32
N LEU A 8 -2.79 19.61 -60.68
CA LEU A 8 -3.79 19.06 -59.77
C LEU A 8 -3.48 17.59 -59.43
N LEU A 9 -3.02 16.81 -60.41
CA LEU A 9 -2.67 15.40 -60.20
C LEU A 9 -1.44 15.26 -59.30
N TRP A 10 -0.43 16.12 -59.47
CA TRP A 10 0.74 16.17 -58.58
C TRP A 10 0.37 16.57 -57.15
N LEU A 11 -0.54 17.54 -56.97
CA LEU A 11 -1.03 17.93 -55.65
C LEU A 11 -1.76 16.77 -54.96
N ILE A 12 -2.64 16.07 -55.68
CA ILE A 12 -3.39 14.92 -55.15
C ILE A 12 -2.44 13.77 -54.77
N VAL A 13 -1.44 13.47 -55.60
CA VAL A 13 -0.43 12.45 -55.29
C VAL A 13 0.39 12.84 -54.06
N SER A 14 0.81 14.11 -53.94
CA SER A 14 1.56 14.58 -52.77
C SER A 14 0.75 14.53 -51.47
N LEU A 15 -0.54 14.86 -51.52
CA LEU A 15 -1.47 14.75 -50.38
C LEU A 15 -1.74 13.28 -50.01
N ALA A 16 -1.86 12.39 -50.99
CA ALA A 16 -2.04 10.95 -50.74
C ALA A 16 -0.81 10.29 -50.09
N THR A 17 0.40 10.79 -50.38
CA THR A 17 1.64 10.30 -49.73
C THR A 17 1.88 10.89 -48.34
N ALA A 18 1.28 12.04 -48.01
CA ALA A 18 1.46 12.69 -46.71
C ALA A 18 0.63 12.03 -45.57
N CYS A 19 -0.40 11.25 -45.90
CA CYS A 19 -1.28 10.60 -44.91
C CYS A 19 -0.81 9.23 -44.40
N LYS A 20 0.40 8.78 -44.75
CA LYS A 20 0.97 7.51 -44.27
C LYS A 20 2.21 7.70 -43.39
N LYS A 21 2.27 8.78 -42.61
CA LYS A 21 3.22 8.80 -41.50
C LYS A 21 2.68 7.86 -40.44
N GLU A 22 3.16 6.62 -40.46
CA GLU A 22 2.99 5.72 -39.30
C GLU A 22 3.56 6.46 -38.10
N VAL A 23 2.67 6.88 -37.22
CA VAL A 23 3.04 7.44 -35.93
C VAL A 23 3.44 6.23 -35.09
N THR A 24 4.73 5.93 -35.03
CA THR A 24 5.24 5.06 -33.98
C THR A 24 4.99 5.81 -32.67
N LEU A 25 3.99 5.35 -31.91
CA LEU A 25 3.84 5.82 -30.55
C LEU A 25 5.13 5.49 -29.81
N PRO A 26 5.65 6.39 -28.96
CA PRO A 26 6.79 6.04 -28.13
C PRO A 26 6.43 4.83 -27.28
N ASP A 27 7.41 3.95 -27.05
CA ASP A 27 7.22 2.83 -26.12
C ASP A 27 6.76 3.42 -24.78
N ILE A 28 5.56 3.03 -24.36
CA ILE A 28 5.04 3.40 -23.05
C ILE A 28 5.82 2.55 -22.07
N PRO A 29 6.63 3.14 -21.18
CA PRO A 29 7.38 2.37 -20.21
C PRO A 29 6.40 1.55 -19.36
N GLU A 30 6.77 0.32 -19.06
CA GLU A 30 6.00 -0.49 -18.13
C GLU A 30 5.92 0.22 -16.78
N GLU A 31 4.71 0.34 -16.24
CA GLU A 31 4.47 1.00 -14.95
C GLU A 31 4.22 -0.06 -13.87
N GLY A 32 4.97 0.04 -12.78
CA GLY A 32 4.68 -0.66 -11.54
C GLY A 32 3.73 0.15 -10.65
N GLN A 33 3.09 -0.53 -9.72
CA GLN A 33 2.13 0.06 -8.79
C GLN A 33 2.66 -0.01 -7.36
N ILE A 34 2.58 1.09 -6.61
CA ILE A 34 3.00 1.14 -5.21
C ILE A 34 1.98 1.87 -4.32
N SER A 35 1.78 1.37 -3.11
CA SER A 35 1.00 2.01 -2.05
C SER A 35 1.80 2.06 -0.75
N PHE A 36 1.47 3.00 0.12
CA PHE A 36 2.06 3.12 1.47
C PHE A 36 0.97 3.01 2.54
N TYR A 37 1.31 2.35 3.65
CA TYR A 37 0.45 2.24 4.83
C TYR A 37 1.26 2.57 6.08
N PHE A 38 0.72 3.42 6.96
CA PHE A 38 1.37 3.85 8.19
C PHE A 38 0.67 3.23 9.40
N GLY A 39 1.26 2.17 9.96
CA GLY A 39 0.75 1.45 11.13
C GLY A 39 1.17 2.06 12.47
N SER A 40 2.20 2.91 12.47
CA SER A 40 2.68 3.60 13.66
C SER A 40 1.82 4.83 13.99
N THR A 41 1.43 4.98 15.25
CA THR A 41 0.81 6.20 15.73
C THR A 41 1.81 7.33 16.02
N ALA A 42 3.10 7.02 16.12
CA ALA A 42 4.15 8.01 16.29
C ALA A 42 4.41 8.81 15.00
N MET A 43 4.14 8.22 13.84
CA MET A 43 4.36 8.83 12.51
C MET A 43 3.30 9.84 12.06
N THR A 44 2.44 10.28 12.99
CA THR A 44 1.13 10.84 12.61
C THR A 44 1.12 12.31 12.20
N SER A 45 2.26 13.01 12.28
CA SER A 45 2.38 14.39 11.82
C SER A 45 3.75 14.65 11.18
N GLY A 46 3.77 14.70 9.84
CA GLY A 46 4.89 15.27 9.09
C GLY A 46 5.97 14.29 8.64
N SER A 47 5.81 12.97 8.85
CA SER A 47 6.70 12.00 8.20
C SER A 47 6.49 12.00 6.68
N LEU A 48 7.59 11.88 5.94
CA LEU A 48 7.57 11.82 4.47
C LEU A 48 8.28 10.57 3.98
N VAL A 49 7.80 9.99 2.87
CA VAL A 49 8.52 8.96 2.12
C VAL A 49 9.08 9.60 0.86
N LEU A 50 10.41 9.65 0.78
CA LEU A 50 11.12 10.04 -0.42
C LEU A 50 11.38 8.80 -1.28
N ILE A 51 11.20 8.93 -2.58
CA ILE A 51 11.41 7.86 -3.57
C ILE A 51 12.55 8.31 -4.48
N ASP A 52 13.57 7.46 -4.61
CA ASP A 52 14.75 7.68 -5.44
C ASP A 52 15.45 9.03 -5.18
N SER A 53 15.52 9.44 -3.91
CA SER A 53 16.06 10.74 -3.46
C SER A 53 17.54 10.99 -3.73
N HIS A 54 18.20 10.13 -4.51
CA HIS A 54 19.53 10.33 -5.06
C HIS A 54 19.53 10.76 -6.54
N ASP A 55 18.39 11.19 -7.10
CA ASP A 55 18.38 11.75 -8.44
C ASP A 55 18.90 13.21 -8.47
N THR A 56 20.22 13.36 -8.62
CA THR A 56 20.86 14.67 -8.88
C THR A 56 20.46 15.30 -10.22
N THR A 57 19.69 14.59 -11.05
CA THR A 57 19.22 15.04 -12.38
C THR A 57 17.72 15.28 -12.44
N TYR A 58 16.98 15.07 -11.33
CA TYR A 58 15.54 15.25 -11.29
C TYR A 58 15.15 16.70 -11.65
N GLN A 59 14.39 16.85 -12.73
CA GLN A 59 13.69 18.09 -13.02
C GLN A 59 12.21 17.91 -12.69
N PRO A 60 11.64 18.68 -11.74
CA PRO A 60 10.23 18.58 -11.44
C PRO A 60 9.40 18.82 -12.71
N PRO A 61 8.30 18.08 -12.92
CA PRO A 61 7.44 18.32 -14.08
C PRO A 61 6.97 19.78 -14.08
N LYS A 62 6.97 20.42 -15.25
CA LYS A 62 6.59 21.85 -15.41
C LYS A 62 5.20 22.19 -14.88
N ASN A 63 4.35 21.20 -14.66
CA ASN A 63 3.01 21.37 -14.12
C ASN A 63 2.84 20.47 -12.88
N ILE A 64 2.59 21.12 -11.75
CA ILE A 64 2.47 20.50 -10.42
C ILE A 64 1.27 19.56 -10.31
N PHE A 65 0.26 19.70 -11.19
CA PHE A 65 -0.89 18.79 -11.24
C PHE A 65 -0.54 17.40 -11.82
N TYR A 66 0.65 17.25 -12.41
CA TYR A 66 1.22 15.94 -12.74
C TYR A 66 2.20 15.44 -11.68
N SER A 67 2.44 16.22 -10.62
CA SER A 67 3.32 15.82 -9.51
C SER A 67 2.54 14.93 -8.53
N ILE A 68 2.86 13.65 -8.64
CA ILE A 68 2.48 12.45 -7.87
C ILE A 68 2.96 12.56 -6.41
N TYR A 69 2.34 13.43 -5.59
CA TYR A 69 2.58 13.40 -4.14
C TYR A 69 2.30 11.99 -3.60
N PRO A 70 3.17 11.44 -2.72
CA PRO A 70 2.89 10.16 -2.07
C PRO A 70 1.58 10.24 -1.30
N PHE A 71 0.70 9.26 -1.52
CA PHE A 71 -0.55 9.14 -0.79
C PHE A 71 -0.29 8.41 0.53
N TYR A 72 -0.43 9.12 1.65
CA TYR A 72 -0.40 8.50 2.97
C TYR A 72 -1.83 8.04 3.32
N TYR A 73 -2.07 6.73 3.40
CA TYR A 73 -3.34 6.22 3.90
C TYR A 73 -3.28 6.07 5.42
N LYS A 74 -4.23 6.68 6.13
CA LYS A 74 -4.40 6.55 7.59
C LYS A 74 -5.83 6.15 7.92
N THR A 75 -6.00 5.00 8.57
CA THR A 75 -7.29 4.61 9.16
C THR A 75 -7.42 5.22 10.55
N GLY A 76 -8.33 6.18 10.76
CA GLY A 76 -8.76 6.59 12.11
C GLY A 76 -8.77 8.08 12.42
N ASP A 77 -8.17 8.95 11.60
CA ASP A 77 -8.14 10.40 11.87
C ASP A 77 -9.00 11.21 10.89
N ARG A 78 -9.64 12.25 11.42
CA ARG A 78 -10.48 13.23 10.70
C ARG A 78 -9.70 14.21 9.82
N LEU A 79 -8.40 14.01 9.60
CA LEU A 79 -7.59 14.89 8.76
C LEU A 79 -7.25 14.17 7.46
N PRO A 80 -7.61 14.74 6.31
CA PRO A 80 -7.48 14.02 5.07
C PRO A 80 -6.07 14.18 4.51
N VAL A 81 -5.44 13.05 4.19
CA VAL A 81 -4.21 13.05 3.43
C VAL A 81 -4.54 13.28 1.96
N TYR A 82 -3.85 14.22 1.34
CA TYR A 82 -4.11 14.67 -0.03
C TYR A 82 -3.61 13.65 -1.07
N PRO A 83 -4.33 13.45 -2.19
CA PRO A 83 -5.69 13.93 -2.45
C PRO A 83 -6.73 13.13 -1.67
N THR A 84 -7.64 13.86 -1.01
CA THR A 84 -8.66 13.35 -0.11
C THR A 84 -9.67 12.50 -0.85
N VAL A 85 -9.90 11.26 -0.42
CA VAL A 85 -10.74 10.31 -1.14
C VAL A 85 -11.54 9.47 -0.16
N ASN A 86 -12.86 9.59 -0.27
CA ASN A 86 -13.84 8.97 0.62
C ASN A 86 -14.01 7.47 0.31
N THR A 87 -12.91 6.72 0.28
CA THR A 87 -12.94 5.28 0.03
C THR A 87 -12.02 4.52 0.98
N ASN A 88 -12.45 3.34 1.40
CA ASN A 88 -11.68 2.37 2.19
C ASN A 88 -10.77 1.48 1.32
N TRP A 89 -10.53 1.91 0.08
CA TRP A 89 -9.69 1.19 -0.87
C TRP A 89 -8.25 1.68 -0.77
N MET A 90 -7.32 0.73 -0.79
CA MET A 90 -5.92 1.00 -1.00
C MET A 90 -5.71 1.67 -2.35
N ARG A 91 -4.78 2.63 -2.41
CA ARG A 91 -4.51 3.42 -3.60
C ARG A 91 -3.08 3.24 -4.03
N PHE A 92 -2.92 2.97 -5.30
CA PHE A 92 -1.63 2.77 -5.90
C PHE A 92 -1.25 4.00 -6.72
N MET A 93 -0.06 4.53 -6.46
CA MET A 93 0.63 5.41 -7.39
C MET A 93 1.39 4.57 -8.40
N HIS A 94 1.59 5.14 -9.58
CA HIS A 94 2.30 4.50 -10.68
C HIS A 94 3.72 5.04 -10.74
N LEU A 95 4.69 4.16 -10.88
CA LEU A 95 6.11 4.46 -11.08
C LEU A 95 6.65 3.58 -12.21
N SER A 96 7.82 3.89 -12.74
CA SER A 96 8.50 2.96 -13.66
C SER A 96 8.74 1.62 -12.97
N THR A 97 8.78 0.52 -13.72
CA THR A 97 9.29 -0.74 -13.18
C THR A 97 10.79 -0.67 -12.89
N GLY A 98 11.29 -1.53 -12.00
CA GLY A 98 12.69 -1.61 -11.63
C GLY A 98 12.96 -1.51 -10.13
N GLU A 99 14.22 -1.28 -9.77
CA GLU A 99 14.65 -1.09 -8.39
C GLU A 99 14.44 0.36 -7.96
N HIS A 100 13.82 0.55 -6.80
CA HIS A 100 13.60 1.86 -6.20
C HIS A 100 14.12 1.89 -4.76
N GLN A 101 14.63 3.04 -4.35
CA GLN A 101 15.04 3.31 -2.98
C GLN A 101 13.99 4.20 -2.32
N LEU A 102 13.46 3.75 -1.20
CA LEU A 102 12.56 4.51 -0.35
C LEU A 102 13.32 4.99 0.87
N LEU A 103 13.09 6.23 1.28
CA LEU A 103 13.61 6.82 2.50
C LEU A 103 12.47 7.44 3.29
N LEU A 104 12.17 6.87 4.45
CA LEU A 104 11.24 7.45 5.39
C LEU A 104 11.98 8.49 6.24
N ILE A 105 11.45 9.70 6.31
CA ILE A 105 11.99 10.81 7.11
C ILE A 105 10.93 11.40 8.04
N ASP A 106 11.35 12.03 9.13
CA ASP A 106 10.47 12.82 10.02
C ASP A 106 10.25 14.26 9.49
N SER A 107 9.52 15.08 10.25
CA SER A 107 9.27 16.48 9.89
C SER A 107 10.52 17.37 9.94
N ASP A 108 11.57 16.93 10.65
CA ASP A 108 12.86 17.59 10.74
C ASP A 108 13.88 17.04 9.72
N HIS A 109 13.43 16.16 8.81
CA HIS A 109 14.20 15.49 7.76
C HIS A 109 15.24 14.48 8.26
N HIS A 110 15.12 13.98 9.50
CA HIS A 110 15.95 12.87 9.96
C HIS A 110 15.47 11.55 9.33
N PRO A 111 16.39 10.70 8.84
CA PRO A 111 16.03 9.39 8.36
C PRO A 111 15.51 8.52 9.50
N LEU A 112 14.33 7.95 9.29
CA LEU A 112 13.68 7.01 10.21
C LEU A 112 13.89 5.56 9.75
N ASP A 113 13.79 5.31 8.45
CA ASP A 113 13.92 3.98 7.85
C ASP A 113 14.27 4.08 6.35
N SER A 114 14.83 3.01 5.77
CA SER A 114 15.27 2.92 4.38
C SER A 114 14.96 1.56 3.79
N ALA A 115 14.21 1.53 2.69
CA ALA A 115 13.76 0.31 2.03
C ALA A 115 14.18 0.26 0.57
N LYS A 116 14.68 -0.88 0.11
CA LYS A 116 14.84 -1.16 -1.33
C LYS A 116 13.71 -2.06 -1.79
N ILE A 117 13.06 -1.67 -2.87
CA ILE A 117 11.97 -2.42 -3.45
C ILE A 117 12.18 -2.62 -4.94
N LYS A 118 11.59 -3.69 -5.47
CA LYS A 118 11.48 -3.90 -6.90
C LYS A 118 10.02 -3.80 -7.32
N LEU A 119 9.75 -2.92 -8.27
CA LEU A 119 8.43 -2.77 -8.88
C LEU A 119 8.37 -3.58 -10.17
N ASP A 120 7.42 -4.50 -10.24
CA ASP A 120 7.06 -5.24 -11.44
C ASP A 120 5.72 -4.70 -11.98
N ALA A 121 5.50 -4.75 -13.29
CA ALA A 121 4.26 -4.25 -13.92
C ALA A 121 3.01 -5.06 -13.57
N ASP A 122 3.19 -6.32 -13.20
CA ASP A 122 2.11 -7.27 -12.94
C ASP A 122 1.78 -7.43 -11.45
N LYS A 123 2.58 -6.83 -10.57
CA LYS A 123 2.48 -7.00 -9.11
C LYS A 123 2.48 -5.65 -8.39
N PRO A 124 1.33 -5.25 -7.84
CA PRO A 124 1.28 -4.08 -6.98
C PRO A 124 2.06 -4.33 -5.69
N VAL A 125 2.83 -3.34 -5.28
CA VAL A 125 3.60 -3.32 -4.05
C VAL A 125 2.90 -2.47 -3.01
N THR A 126 2.87 -2.93 -1.76
CA THR A 126 2.49 -2.10 -0.62
C THR A 126 3.58 -2.13 0.42
N VAL A 127 4.02 -0.95 0.84
CA VAL A 127 5.02 -0.78 1.90
C VAL A 127 4.30 -0.34 3.16
N PHE A 128 4.40 -1.16 4.20
CA PHE A 128 3.79 -0.93 5.49
C PHE A 128 4.87 -0.46 6.47
N TYR A 129 4.81 0.81 6.89
CA TYR A 129 5.68 1.34 7.92
C TYR A 129 5.09 1.12 9.30
N THR A 130 5.94 0.78 10.25
CA THR A 130 5.59 0.60 11.65
C THR A 130 6.73 1.11 12.54
N ASP A 131 6.52 1.05 13.85
CA ASP A 131 7.55 1.33 14.83
C ASP A 131 7.52 0.30 15.95
N SER A 132 8.67 0.11 16.58
CA SER A 132 8.83 -0.60 17.84
C SER A 132 9.72 0.23 18.74
N ILE A 133 9.12 0.96 19.68
CA ILE A 133 9.83 1.72 20.71
C ILE A 133 10.74 2.80 20.06
N GLY A 134 10.18 3.55 19.11
CA GLY A 134 10.92 4.62 18.41
C GLY A 134 11.93 4.15 17.35
N TYR A 135 12.08 2.85 17.16
CA TYR A 135 12.77 2.28 16.00
C TYR A 135 11.74 2.02 14.92
N TYR A 136 11.87 2.67 13.77
CA TYR A 136 10.98 2.50 12.63
C TYR A 136 11.44 1.35 11.76
N ASP A 137 10.48 0.63 11.19
CA ASP A 137 10.73 -0.51 10.30
C ASP A 137 9.64 -0.56 9.22
N HIS A 138 9.87 -1.38 8.20
CA HIS A 138 8.96 -1.57 7.09
C HIS A 138 8.71 -3.05 6.78
N LEU A 139 7.55 -3.32 6.21
CA LEU A 139 7.20 -4.61 5.61
C LEU A 139 6.73 -4.38 4.19
N VAL A 140 7.28 -5.14 3.24
CA VAL A 140 6.91 -5.07 1.83
C VAL A 140 6.02 -6.26 1.48
N ALA A 141 4.83 -5.98 0.94
CA ALA A 141 3.96 -6.98 0.33
C ALA A 141 3.92 -6.74 -1.18
N SER A 142 4.45 -7.69 -1.96
CA SER A 142 4.47 -7.66 -3.43
C SER A 142 3.80 -8.92 -3.96
N ASP A 143 2.47 -8.93 -3.88
CA ASP A 143 1.67 -10.09 -4.26
C ASP A 143 0.43 -9.67 -5.03
N ARG A 144 0.18 -10.38 -6.13
CA ARG A 144 -0.99 -10.21 -6.98
C ARG A 144 -2.13 -11.05 -6.43
N PHE A 145 -3.31 -10.45 -6.32
CA PHE A 145 -4.55 -11.21 -6.16
C PHE A 145 -5.08 -11.65 -7.52
N ILE A 146 -5.44 -12.94 -7.63
CA ILE A 146 -6.15 -13.48 -8.80
C ILE A 146 -7.59 -13.72 -8.37
N PRO A 147 -8.56 -12.93 -8.86
CA PRO A 147 -9.97 -13.13 -8.54
C PRO A 147 -10.44 -14.55 -8.88
N ASP A 148 -11.16 -15.17 -7.95
CA ASP A 148 -11.79 -16.47 -8.14
C ASP A 148 -13.28 -16.38 -7.76
N THR A 149 -14.11 -17.10 -8.51
CA THR A 149 -15.56 -17.06 -8.35
C THR A 149 -15.94 -17.70 -7.02
N GLY A 150 -16.75 -16.99 -6.24
CA GLY A 150 -17.16 -17.47 -4.91
C GLY A 150 -16.05 -17.46 -3.87
N LYS A 151 -14.93 -16.76 -4.13
CA LYS A 151 -13.86 -16.57 -3.14
C LYS A 151 -13.51 -15.10 -2.96
N ILE A 152 -12.91 -14.79 -1.82
CA ILE A 152 -12.18 -13.55 -1.59
C ILE A 152 -10.71 -13.84 -1.33
N GLY A 153 -9.84 -12.86 -1.53
CA GLY A 153 -8.48 -12.90 -1.01
C GLY A 153 -8.40 -12.22 0.36
N ILE A 154 -7.83 -12.88 1.36
CA ILE A 154 -7.50 -12.28 2.65
C ILE A 154 -6.00 -12.30 2.84
N ARG A 155 -5.41 -11.12 3.06
CA ARG A 155 -4.01 -10.96 3.47
C ARG A 155 -3.96 -10.40 4.87
N ILE A 156 -3.11 -10.95 5.72
CA ILE A 156 -2.84 -10.41 7.06
C ILE A 156 -1.45 -9.79 7.06
N ILE A 157 -1.38 -8.59 7.63
CA ILE A 157 -0.15 -7.84 7.87
C ILE A 157 -0.10 -7.56 9.36
N ASN A 158 0.93 -8.07 10.06
CA ASN A 158 1.08 -7.84 11.48
C ASN A 158 2.22 -6.87 11.77
N LEU A 159 1.86 -5.64 12.12
CA LEU A 159 2.76 -4.52 12.42
C LEU A 159 2.84 -4.24 13.92
N SER A 160 2.30 -5.11 14.79
CA SER A 160 2.25 -4.88 16.23
C SER A 160 3.42 -5.59 16.94
N PRO A 161 4.39 -4.85 17.52
CA PRO A 161 5.62 -5.43 18.08
C PRO A 161 5.44 -6.21 19.38
N PHE A 162 4.42 -5.88 20.20
CA PHE A 162 4.26 -6.42 21.56
C PHE A 162 3.08 -7.38 21.72
N THR A 163 2.54 -7.94 20.66
CA THR A 163 1.45 -8.93 20.78
C THR A 163 1.92 -10.36 20.97
N GLY A 164 3.17 -10.65 20.63
CA GLY A 164 3.58 -12.02 20.37
C GLY A 164 2.83 -12.60 19.16
N PRO A 165 2.83 -13.94 19.02
CA PRO A 165 2.11 -14.63 17.94
C PRO A 165 0.60 -14.50 18.13
N VAL A 166 -0.10 -14.22 17.03
CA VAL A 166 -1.56 -14.05 17.02
C VAL A 166 -2.21 -14.85 15.90
N TYR A 167 -3.45 -15.30 16.13
CA TYR A 167 -4.30 -15.90 15.12
C TYR A 167 -5.63 -15.19 15.02
N LEU A 168 -6.31 -15.35 13.89
CA LEU A 168 -7.59 -14.70 13.63
C LEU A 168 -8.71 -15.72 13.55
N THR A 169 -9.88 -15.32 14.01
CA THR A 169 -11.14 -16.01 13.70
C THR A 169 -12.01 -15.14 12.83
N PHE A 170 -12.76 -15.81 11.96
CA PHE A 170 -13.66 -15.26 10.98
C PHE A 170 -15.03 -15.87 11.24
N ASN A 171 -16.00 -15.06 11.67
CA ASN A 171 -17.32 -15.53 12.09
C ASN A 171 -17.25 -16.70 13.12
N LYS A 172 -16.32 -16.60 14.08
CA LYS A 172 -16.04 -17.59 15.15
C LYS A 172 -15.31 -18.86 14.70
N ALA A 173 -14.91 -18.98 13.44
CA ALA A 173 -14.12 -20.10 12.94
C ALA A 173 -12.68 -19.66 12.65
N THR A 174 -11.70 -20.53 12.91
CA THR A 174 -10.35 -20.36 12.35
C THR A 174 -10.34 -20.84 10.90
N LEU A 175 -9.52 -20.21 10.06
CA LEU A 175 -9.31 -20.66 8.69
C LEU A 175 -7.96 -21.40 8.62
N PRO A 176 -7.93 -22.70 8.28
CA PRO A 176 -6.68 -23.47 8.26
C PRO A 176 -5.62 -22.91 7.30
N SER A 177 -6.03 -22.21 6.24
CA SER A 177 -5.14 -21.55 5.27
C SER A 177 -4.47 -20.30 5.82
N ILE A 178 -4.93 -19.79 6.97
CA ILE A 178 -4.41 -18.57 7.59
C ILE A 178 -3.56 -18.97 8.79
N PRO A 179 -2.22 -18.86 8.68
CA PRO A 179 -1.31 -19.24 9.77
C PRO A 179 -1.37 -18.23 10.93
N VAL A 180 -0.77 -18.63 12.05
CA VAL A 180 -0.39 -17.69 13.12
C VAL A 180 0.60 -16.69 12.56
N THR A 181 0.47 -15.41 12.92
CA THR A 181 1.34 -14.32 12.47
C THR A 181 2.05 -13.67 13.65
N ARG A 182 3.26 -13.17 13.44
CA ARG A 182 4.11 -12.44 14.38
C ARG A 182 4.39 -11.03 13.84
N TYR A 183 5.04 -10.21 14.65
CA TYR A 183 5.48 -8.88 14.22
C TYR A 183 6.32 -8.97 12.94
N LEU A 184 5.96 -8.12 11.96
CA LEU A 184 6.50 -8.05 10.60
C LEU A 184 6.23 -9.29 9.72
N ASP A 185 5.23 -10.10 10.05
CA ASP A 185 4.76 -11.16 9.15
C ASP A 185 3.72 -10.63 8.14
N ASN A 186 3.76 -11.21 6.93
CA ASN A 186 2.66 -11.17 5.98
C ASN A 186 2.26 -12.59 5.55
N THR A 187 0.97 -12.82 5.27
CA THR A 187 0.49 -14.13 4.81
C THR A 187 0.41 -14.27 3.28
N GLY A 188 0.63 -13.19 2.52
CA GLY A 188 0.08 -13.04 1.17
C GLY A 188 -1.45 -13.17 1.12
N PHE A 189 -2.06 -13.03 -0.06
CA PHE A 189 -3.48 -13.31 -0.23
C PHE A 189 -3.80 -14.81 -0.15
N GLN A 190 -4.54 -15.19 0.88
CA GLN A 190 -5.12 -16.51 1.06
C GLN A 190 -6.55 -16.53 0.54
N PRO A 191 -6.91 -17.49 -0.34
CA PRO A 191 -8.28 -17.61 -0.83
C PRO A 191 -9.20 -18.12 0.26
N VAL A 192 -10.38 -17.50 0.39
CA VAL A 192 -11.42 -17.88 1.36
C VAL A 192 -12.76 -17.99 0.65
N ASP A 193 -13.43 -19.12 0.83
CA ASP A 193 -14.73 -19.39 0.21
C ASP A 193 -15.82 -18.51 0.81
N VAL A 194 -16.53 -17.80 -0.05
CA VAL A 194 -17.59 -16.85 0.29
C VAL A 194 -18.69 -16.96 -0.77
N PRO A 195 -19.84 -17.59 -0.45
CA PRO A 195 -20.87 -17.89 -1.46
C PRO A 195 -21.60 -16.65 -2.00
N GLY A 196 -21.48 -15.51 -1.32
CA GLY A 196 -22.08 -14.25 -1.73
C GLY A 196 -21.64 -13.11 -0.82
N PRO A 197 -22.08 -11.86 -1.10
CA PRO A 197 -21.80 -10.72 -0.26
C PRO A 197 -22.25 -10.95 1.20
N GLN A 198 -21.38 -10.67 2.17
CA GLN A 198 -21.67 -10.84 3.60
C GLN A 198 -20.76 -9.95 4.45
N THR A 199 -21.08 -9.79 5.74
CA THR A 199 -20.17 -9.14 6.69
C THR A 199 -19.31 -10.20 7.40
N LEU A 200 -18.00 -10.01 7.37
CA LEU A 200 -17.04 -10.86 8.05
C LEU A 200 -16.72 -10.26 9.43
N ASN A 201 -17.06 -10.96 10.50
CA ASN A 201 -16.68 -10.58 11.86
C ASN A 201 -15.31 -11.18 12.18
N ILE A 202 -14.34 -10.32 12.47
CA ILE A 202 -12.94 -10.71 12.64
C ILE A 202 -12.54 -10.45 14.09
N LYS A 203 -11.89 -11.42 14.72
CA LYS A 203 -11.29 -11.28 16.05
C LYS A 203 -9.85 -11.75 16.02
N VAL A 204 -8.97 -11.01 16.70
CA VAL A 204 -7.55 -11.36 16.88
C VAL A 204 -7.35 -11.94 18.26
N PHE A 205 -6.69 -13.08 18.36
CA PHE A 205 -6.39 -13.77 19.62
C PHE A 205 -4.89 -13.97 19.76
N PRO A 206 -4.34 -13.92 20.98
CA PRO A 206 -3.01 -14.47 21.26
C PRO A 206 -2.98 -15.96 20.92
N GLU A 207 -1.83 -16.47 20.45
CA GLU A 207 -1.66 -17.91 20.23
C GLU A 207 -1.94 -18.72 21.51
N GLY A 208 -2.73 -19.78 21.38
CA GLY A 208 -3.15 -20.64 22.50
C GLY A 208 -4.36 -20.14 23.31
N GLU A 209 -4.74 -18.88 23.19
CA GLU A 209 -5.90 -18.29 23.88
C GLU A 209 -7.19 -18.49 23.06
N LYS A 210 -8.34 -18.73 23.69
CA LYS A 210 -9.61 -19.02 22.99
C LYS A 210 -10.78 -18.12 23.39
N VAL A 211 -10.67 -17.44 24.53
CA VAL A 211 -11.77 -16.66 25.11
C VAL A 211 -11.49 -15.17 24.98
N ASN A 212 -10.29 -14.77 25.37
CA ASN A 212 -9.90 -13.37 25.42
C ASN A 212 -9.28 -12.95 24.08
N PHE A 213 -10.05 -12.20 23.28
CA PHE A 213 -9.54 -11.58 22.06
C PHE A 213 -8.90 -10.22 22.38
N LEU A 214 -7.84 -9.87 21.63
CA LEU A 214 -7.13 -8.61 21.76
C LEU A 214 -7.89 -7.45 21.13
N THR A 215 -8.47 -7.68 19.95
CA THR A 215 -9.27 -6.70 19.22
C THR A 215 -10.23 -7.39 18.26
N ARG A 216 -11.17 -6.61 17.70
CA ARG A 216 -12.15 -7.08 16.73
C ARG A 216 -12.40 -6.02 15.67
N SER A 217 -12.77 -6.47 14.48
CA SER A 217 -13.22 -5.62 13.39
C SER A 217 -14.32 -6.33 12.60
N SER A 218 -14.96 -5.61 11.70
CA SER A 218 -15.90 -6.18 10.74
C SER A 218 -15.71 -5.53 9.39
N VAL A 219 -15.86 -6.31 8.33
CA VAL A 219 -15.74 -5.80 6.96
C VAL A 219 -16.80 -6.46 6.07
N ASP A 220 -17.45 -5.64 5.26
CA ASP A 220 -18.34 -6.14 4.22
C ASP A 220 -17.50 -6.67 3.07
N ILE A 221 -17.68 -7.96 2.78
CA ILE A 221 -16.92 -8.70 1.80
C ILE A 221 -17.81 -9.09 0.63
N ILE A 222 -17.23 -9.05 -0.56
CA ILE A 222 -17.85 -9.39 -1.84
C ILE A 222 -16.90 -10.36 -2.55
N PRO A 223 -17.38 -11.51 -3.06
CA PRO A 223 -16.57 -12.43 -3.87
C PRO A 223 -15.87 -11.72 -5.03
N GLY A 224 -14.72 -12.25 -5.46
CA GLY A 224 -13.87 -11.69 -6.50
C GLY A 224 -13.01 -10.49 -6.07
N HIS A 225 -12.98 -10.14 -4.78
CA HIS A 225 -12.19 -9.02 -4.25
C HIS A 225 -11.16 -9.46 -3.22
N ALA A 226 -10.18 -8.60 -2.96
CA ALA A 226 -9.13 -8.83 -1.98
C ALA A 226 -9.15 -7.81 -0.84
N TYR A 227 -8.88 -8.29 0.37
CA TYR A 227 -8.90 -7.51 1.61
C TYR A 227 -7.58 -7.70 2.36
N THR A 228 -7.00 -6.59 2.80
CA THR A 228 -5.82 -6.60 3.67
C THR A 228 -6.26 -6.25 5.09
N LEU A 229 -5.94 -7.15 6.03
CA LEU A 229 -6.18 -7.02 7.45
C LEU A 229 -4.87 -6.60 8.11
N VAL A 230 -4.81 -5.38 8.63
CA VAL A 230 -3.60 -4.85 9.26
C VAL A 230 -3.78 -4.82 10.77
N ILE A 231 -2.93 -5.55 11.45
CA ILE A 231 -2.80 -5.55 12.91
C ILE A 231 -1.74 -4.52 13.25
N SER A 232 -2.07 -3.52 14.07
CA SER A 232 -1.15 -2.41 14.37
C SER A 232 -1.31 -1.88 15.79
N GLY A 233 -0.35 -1.07 16.23
CA GLY A 233 -0.33 -0.46 17.55
C GLY A 233 0.23 -1.35 18.65
N TYR A 234 0.25 -0.81 19.85
CA TYR A 234 0.83 -1.41 21.04
C TYR A 234 -0.24 -2.16 21.85
N SER A 235 0.05 -3.43 22.19
CA SER A 235 -0.77 -4.23 23.10
C SER A 235 -0.56 -3.80 24.56
N ASN A 236 -1.34 -4.36 25.49
CA ASN A 236 -1.14 -4.14 26.94
C ASN A 236 0.17 -4.73 27.49
N ASN A 237 0.91 -5.53 26.71
CA ASN A 237 2.18 -6.13 27.11
C ASN A 237 3.40 -5.24 26.76
N ASN A 238 3.17 -3.99 26.35
CA ASN A 238 4.24 -3.04 26.06
C ASN A 238 4.94 -2.55 27.35
N PRO A 239 6.17 -1.99 27.29
CA PRO A 239 6.92 -1.55 28.48
C PRO A 239 6.37 -0.29 29.18
N GLY A 240 5.29 0.31 28.67
CA GLY A 240 4.63 1.50 29.21
C GLY A 240 5.31 2.83 28.85
N ASN A 241 6.64 2.85 28.72
CA ASN A 241 7.41 3.99 28.24
C ASN A 241 8.73 3.56 27.60
N TYR A 242 9.37 4.50 26.90
CA TYR A 242 10.72 4.34 26.38
C TYR A 242 11.45 5.66 26.21
N THR A 243 12.77 5.60 26.10
CA THR A 243 13.58 6.75 25.69
C THR A 243 13.72 6.75 24.18
N ASP A 244 13.20 7.78 23.52
CA ASP A 244 13.32 7.96 22.09
C ASP A 244 14.80 7.99 21.67
N PRO A 245 15.25 7.07 20.80
CA PRO A 245 16.66 7.00 20.41
C PRO A 245 17.14 8.23 19.64
N GLN A 246 16.26 8.99 19.01
CA GLN A 246 16.61 10.19 18.25
C GLN A 246 16.70 11.42 19.14
N THR A 247 15.71 11.62 20.02
CA THR A 247 15.57 12.86 20.80
C THR A 247 16.05 12.75 22.25
N GLY A 248 16.25 11.53 22.76
CA GLY A 248 16.56 11.26 24.16
C GLY A 248 15.40 11.53 25.14
N ARG A 249 14.21 11.86 24.63
CA ARG A 249 13.03 12.16 25.46
C ARG A 249 12.33 10.87 25.88
N THR A 250 11.78 10.84 27.08
CA THR A 250 10.91 9.75 27.50
C THR A 250 9.53 9.90 26.86
N VAL A 251 9.10 8.88 26.14
CA VAL A 251 7.78 8.77 25.49
C VAL A 251 6.96 7.73 26.23
N THR A 252 5.74 8.11 26.64
CA THR A 252 4.77 7.18 27.22
C THR A 252 4.03 6.44 26.11
N ILE A 253 3.98 5.11 26.20
CA ILE A 253 3.24 4.26 25.27
C ILE A 253 1.82 4.08 25.80
N GLN A 254 0.83 4.50 25.02
CA GLN A 254 -0.56 4.17 25.28
C GLN A 254 -0.95 2.91 24.50
N PRO A 255 -1.53 1.89 25.15
CA PRO A 255 -2.07 0.76 24.42
C PRO A 255 -3.12 1.22 23.41
N ASN A 256 -2.87 0.95 22.13
CA ASN A 256 -3.71 1.36 21.00
C ASN A 256 -3.82 0.24 19.95
N PHE A 257 -3.68 -1.00 20.41
CA PHE A 257 -3.79 -2.19 19.59
C PHE A 257 -5.09 -2.21 18.78
N SER A 258 -4.96 -2.39 17.46
CA SER A 258 -6.06 -2.26 16.52
C SER A 258 -5.96 -3.27 15.37
N LEU A 259 -7.12 -3.53 14.76
CA LEU A 259 -7.27 -4.28 13.53
C LEU A 259 -8.01 -3.40 12.52
N SER A 260 -7.33 -3.01 11.44
CA SER A 260 -7.95 -2.35 10.31
C SER A 260 -8.20 -3.34 9.17
N ALA A 261 -9.28 -3.16 8.44
CA ALA A 261 -9.60 -3.93 7.25
C ALA A 261 -9.72 -2.96 6.07
N THR A 262 -8.89 -3.17 5.05
CA THR A 262 -8.80 -2.30 3.87
C THR A 262 -9.03 -3.11 2.62
N LYS A 263 -9.91 -2.62 1.73
CA LYS A 263 -10.13 -3.27 0.44
C LYS A 263 -8.94 -2.97 -0.48
N THR A 264 -8.39 -3.98 -1.15
CA THR A 264 -7.17 -3.82 -1.95
C THR A 264 -7.43 -3.92 -3.45
N PHE A 265 -8.17 -4.95 -3.88
CA PHE A 265 -8.56 -5.19 -5.27
C PHE A 265 -10.05 -5.51 -5.36
#